data_AF-A0A0F8HKT8-F1
#
_entry.id   AF-A0A0F8HKT8-F1
#
_cell.length_a   1.000
_cell.length_b   1.000
_cell.length_c   1.000
_cell.angle_alpha   90.00
_cell.angle_beta   90.00
_cell.angle_gamma   90.00
#
_symmetry.space_group_name_H-M   'P 1'
#
loop_
_entity.id
_entity.type
_entity.pdbx_description
1 polymer ?
#
loop_
_entity_poly.entity_id
_entity_poly.type
_entity_poly.pdbx_seq_one_letter_code
_entity_poly.pdbx_strand_id
1 'polypeptide(L)' 'MNKIISINNMKGGCGKTTISANLAAGLTIRGKKVLLVDTDIKAEASEYCSLKMLRYNTISYHCTQELH' A
#
# COMPACT_ATOMS: atom_id res chain seq x y z
N MET A 1 1.45 -8.14 18.73
CA MET A 1 1.26 -8.96 17.50
C MET A 1 1.06 -8.06 16.30
N ASN A 2 1.71 -8.38 15.19
CA ASN A 2 1.50 -7.67 13.93
C ASN A 2 0.28 -8.27 13.21
N LYS A 3 -0.56 -7.42 12.60
CA LYS A 3 -1.76 -7.84 11.89
C LYS A 3 -1.52 -7.68 10.38
N ILE A 4 -1.66 -8.77 9.62
CA ILE A 4 -1.49 -8.77 8.16
C ILE A 4 -2.87 -8.65 7.52
N ILE A 5 -3.04 -7.69 6.62
CA ILE A 5 -4.28 -7.47 5.85
C ILE A 5 -3.92 -7.58 4.38
N SER A 6 -4.57 -8.50 3.65
CA SER A 6 -4.38 -8.67 2.20
C SER A 6 -5.61 -8.18 1.45
N ILE A 7 -5.40 -7.33 0.45
CA ILE A 7 -6.44 -6.83 -0.46
C ILE A 7 -6.20 -7.47 -1.82
N ASN A 8 -7.00 -8.47 -2.18
CA ASN A 8 -6.85 -9.21 -3.45
C ASN A 8 -8.14 -9.19 -4.28
N ASN A 9 -7.98 -9.09 -5.59
CA ASN A 9 -9.03 -9.19 -6.62
C ASN A 9 -8.35 -9.41 -7.99
N MET A 10 -8.73 -10.48 -8.69
CA MET A 10 -8.14 -10.83 -10.00
C MET A 10 -8.51 -9.84 -11.12
N LYS A 11 -9.56 -9.02 -10.94
CA LYS A 11 -9.96 -8.01 -11.92
C LYS A 11 -9.13 -6.72 -11.76
N GLY A 12 -8.65 -6.21 -12.89
CA GLY A 12 -7.98 -4.90 -12.98
C GLY A 12 -8.94 -3.74 -12.73
N GLY A 13 -8.45 -2.63 -12.19
CA GLY A 13 -9.26 -1.43 -11.96
C GLY A 13 -10.30 -1.54 -10.83
N CYS A 14 -10.27 -2.58 -9.99
CA CYS A 14 -11.20 -2.76 -8.87
C CYS A 14 -10.87 -1.96 -7.59
N GLY A 15 -9.91 -1.03 -7.66
CA GLY A 15 -9.57 -0.17 -6.53
C GLY A 15 -8.74 -0.83 -5.41
N LYS A 16 -8.09 -1.98 -5.65
CA LYS A 16 -7.22 -2.66 -4.67
C LYS A 16 -6.17 -1.73 -4.09
N THR A 17 -5.43 -1.07 -4.98
CA THR A 17 -4.43 -0.04 -4.68
C THR A 17 -5.02 1.10 -3.85
N THR A 18 -6.14 1.66 -4.31
CA THR A 18 -6.82 2.77 -3.65
C THR A 18 -7.25 2.42 -2.22
N ILE A 19 -7.82 1.23 -2.03
CA ILE A 19 -8.25 0.76 -0.70
C ILE A 19 -7.04 0.52 0.19
N SER A 20 -6.00 -0.15 -0.32
CA SER A 20 -4.78 -0.47 0.44
C SER A 20 -4.08 0.80 0.94
N ALA A 21 -3.91 1.79 0.06
CA ALA A 21 -3.31 3.08 0.40
C ALA A 21 -4.15 3.85 1.44
N ASN A 22 -5.46 4.00 1.22
CA ASN A 22 -6.31 4.74 2.17
C ASN A 22 -6.42 4.04 3.53
N LEU A 23 -6.45 2.70 3.55
CA LEU A 23 -6.43 1.93 4.79
C LEU A 23 -5.13 2.14 5.56
N ALA A 24 -3.99 2.09 4.88
CA ALA A 24 -2.68 2.35 5.49
C ALA A 24 -2.58 3.78 6.04
N ALA A 25 -3.09 4.78 5.31
CA ALA A 25 -3.13 6.17 5.77
C ALA A 25 -4.01 6.32 7.02
N GLY A 26 -5.22 5.77 7.00
CA GLY A 26 -6.15 5.81 8.13
C GLY A 26 -5.60 5.13 9.39
N LEU A 27 -4.90 4.00 9.24
CA LEU A 27 -4.23 3.32 10.35
C LEU A 27 -3.06 4.15 10.91
N THR A 28 -2.31 4.82 10.03
CA THR A 28 -1.20 5.67 10.45
C THR A 28 -1.68 6.92 11.19
N ILE A 29 -2.77 7.55 10.73
CA ILE A 29 -3.44 8.66 11.43
C ILE A 29 -3.86 8.24 12.85
N ARG A 30 -4.23 6.98 13.04
CA ARG A 30 -4.58 6.40 14.36
C ARG A 30 -3.35 5.98 15.18
N GLY A 31 -2.15 6.44 14.81
CA GLY A 31 -0.90 6.18 15.52
C GLY A 31 -0.35 4.76 15.36
N LYS A 32 -0.80 3.99 14.36
CA LYS A 32 -0.26 2.65 14.10
C LYS A 32 0.98 2.74 13.20
N LYS A 33 1.97 1.89 13.47
CA LYS A 33 3.06 1.62 12.53
C LYS A 33 2.51 0.73 11.41
N VAL A 34 2.66 1.15 10.16
CA VAL A 34 2.11 0.46 9.00
C VAL A 34 3.20 0.23 7.97
N LEU A 35 3.28 -1.00 7.47
CA LEU A 35 4.07 -1.36 6.29
C LEU A 35 3.09 -1.61 5.16
N LEU A 36 3.22 -0.86 4.06
CA LEU A 36 2.45 -1.11 2.85
C LEU A 36 3.35 -1.83 1.84
N VAL A 37 2.93 -3.03 1.45
CA VAL A 37 3.64 -3.87 0.48
C VAL A 37 2.82 -3.94 -0.79
N ASP A 38 3.43 -3.56 -1.91
CA ASP A 38 2.85 -3.71 -3.24
C ASP A 38 3.52 -4.88 -3.96
N THR A 39 2.69 -5.82 -4.39
CA THR A 39 3.10 -7.04 -5.10
C THR A 39 2.55 -7.07 -6.53
N ASP A 40 1.86 -6.02 -6.96
CA ASP A 40 1.38 -5.93 -8.34
C ASP A 40 2.54 -5.51 -9.25
N ILE A 41 2.78 -6.30 -10.32
CA ILE A 41 3.86 -6.10 -11.29
C ILE A 41 3.76 -4.71 -11.93
N LYS A 42 2.55 -4.15 -12.03
CA LYS A 42 2.34 -2.80 -12.60
C LYS A 42 2.77 -1.67 -11.67
N ALA A 43 3.05 -1.95 -10.39
CA ALA A 43 3.48 -0.97 -9.38
C ALA A 43 2.54 0.26 -9.25
N GLU A 44 1.27 0.15 -9.64
CA GLU A 44 0.30 1.26 -9.59
C GLU A 44 0.13 1.81 -8.17
N ALA A 45 0.31 0.99 -7.13
CA ALA A 45 0.24 1.47 -5.75
C ALA A 45 1.46 2.28 -5.36
N SER A 46 2.62 2.01 -5.96
CA SER A 46 3.87 2.72 -5.69
C SER A 46 3.78 4.16 -6.18
N GLU A 47 3.28 4.34 -7.41
CA GLU A 47 3.04 5.64 -8.00
C GLU A 47 1.95 6.42 -7.24
N TYR A 48 0.82 5.75 -6.93
CA TYR A 48 -0.27 6.36 -6.17
C TYR A 48 0.16 6.82 -4.77
N CYS A 49 1.00 6.03 -4.08
CA CYS A 49 1.46 6.36 -2.74
C CYS A 49 2.55 7.43 -2.74
N SER A 50 3.42 7.46 -3.76
CA SER A 50 4.49 8.47 -3.86
C SER A 50 3.94 9.90 -3.94
N LEU A 51 2.74 10.10 -4.49
CA LEU A 51 2.11 11.42 -4.62
C LEU A 51 1.32 11.89 -3.38
N LYS A 52 0.80 10.97 -2.55
CA LYS A 52 -0.11 11.31 -1.43
C LYS A 52 0.37 10.91 -0.04
N MET A 53 1.28 9.94 0.08
CA MET A 53 1.62 9.31 1.36
C MET A 53 2.81 9.95 2.10
N LEU A 54 3.58 10.82 1.43
CA LEU A 54 4.79 11.47 1.96
C LEU A 54 4.57 12.38 3.19
N ARG A 55 3.33 12.52 3.69
CA ARG A 55 3.03 13.33 4.88
C ARG A 55 3.03 12.53 6.19
N TYR A 56 3.22 11.21 6.15
CA TYR A 56 3.12 10.36 7.34
C TYR A 56 4.46 9.71 7.67
N ASN A 57 5.02 10.06 8.84
CA ASN A 57 6.33 9.63 9.34
C ASN A 57 6.50 8.11 9.58
N THR A 58 5.49 7.28 9.31
CA THR A 58 5.42 5.90 9.82
C THR A 58 5.15 4.84 8.76
N ILE A 59 5.26 5.18 7.47
CA ILE A 59 4.96 4.26 6.37
C ILE A 59 6.24 3.92 5.65
N SER A 60 6.64 2.65 5.73
CA SER A 60 7.64 2.09 4.83
C SER A 60 6.92 1.53 3.61
N TYR A 61 7.45 1.82 2.42
CA TYR A 61 6.93 1.32 1.17
C TYR A 61 7.89 0.28 0.60
N HIS A 62 7.38 -0.87 0.17
CA HIS A 62 8.20 -1.89 -0.49
C HIS A 62 7.47 -2.39 -1.73
N CYS A 63 8.09 -2.20 -2.90
CA CYS A 63 7.64 -2.74 -4.17
C CYS A 63 8.60 -3.88 -4.54
N THR A 64 8.05 -5.08 -4.69
CA THR A 64 8.81 -6.24 -5.19
C THR A 64 8.54 -6.35 -6.68
N GLN A 65 9.46 -5.87 -7.51
CA GLN A 65 9.46 -6.20 -8.94
C GLN A 65 10.20 -7.53 -9.11
N GLU A 66 9.53 -8.56 -9.63
CA GLU A 66 10.25 -9.69 -10.22
C GLU A 66 10.99 -9.17 -11.47
N LEU A 67 12.28 -8.93 -11.33
CA LEU A 67 13.20 -8.73 -12.44
C LEU A 67 13.27 -10.04 -13.23
N HIS A 68 12.57 -10.08 -14.36
CA HIS A 68 12.86 -11.01 -15.45
C HIS A 68 13.62 -10.26 -16.55
#